data_AF-A0A2N2D9K8-F1
#
_entry.id   AF-A0A2N2D9K8-F1
#
_cell.length_a   1.000
_cell.length_b   1.000
_cell.length_c   1.000
_cell.angle_alpha   90.00
_cell.angle_beta   90.00
_cell.angle_gamma   90.00
#
_symmetry.space_group_name_H-M   'P 1'
#
loop_
_entity.id
_entity.type
_entity.pdbx_description
1 polymer ?
#
loop_
_entity_poly.entity_id
_entity_poly.type
_entity_poly.pdbx_seq_one_letter_code
_entity_poly.pdbx_strand_id
1 'polypeptide(L)'
;MTRTLTKTEVLLFEKHYNNVYKVVYAFCGDRHMAEDALQDGFLQAFKSIKQLRDIDKFPVWVTTISINKLKTHYAKEKNKRQVSPEKLQLNIVYHESYNHIETIEDLKNTLNKIDYDQRQVFILYYLFDVP
;
A
#
# COMPACT_ATOMS: atom_id res chain seq x y z
N MET A 1 7.47 25.20 -9.36
CA MET A 1 7.14 24.69 -10.71
C MET A 1 6.30 23.43 -10.54
N THR A 2 5.01 23.51 -10.83
CA THR A 2 4.11 22.36 -10.88
C THR A 2 4.43 21.54 -12.14
N ARG A 3 5.07 20.38 -11.97
CA ARG A 3 5.32 19.44 -13.07
C ARG A 3 3.96 18.91 -13.54
N THR A 4 3.59 19.20 -14.79
CA THR A 4 2.40 18.63 -15.40
C THR A 4 2.64 17.15 -15.71
N LEU A 5 1.69 16.29 -15.32
CA LEU A 5 1.71 14.88 -15.67
C LEU A 5 1.54 14.73 -17.19
N THR A 6 2.34 13.86 -17.79
CA THR A 6 2.21 13.49 -19.21
C THR A 6 0.97 12.60 -19.39
N LYS A 7 0.42 12.57 -20.61
CA LYS A 7 -0.77 11.74 -20.94
C LYS A 7 -0.58 10.26 -20.53
N THR A 8 0.64 9.74 -20.66
CA THR A 8 0.98 8.37 -20.25
C THR A 8 0.96 8.18 -18.74
N GLU A 9 1.46 9.15 -17.97
CA GLU A 9 1.44 9.09 -16.50
C GLU A 9 0.01 9.15 -15.95
N VAL A 10 -0.87 9.93 -16.58
CA VAL A 10 -2.30 9.97 -16.23
C VAL A 10 -2.96 8.61 -16.45
N LEU A 11 -2.71 7.96 -17.59
CA LEU A 11 -3.25 6.63 -17.87
C LEU A 11 -2.75 5.56 -16.88
N LEU A 12 -1.46 5.60 -16.51
CA LEU A 12 -0.91 4.69 -15.50
C LEU A 12 -1.53 4.93 -14.12
N PHE A 13 -1.75 6.19 -13.76
CA PHE A 13 -2.44 6.55 -12.53
C PHE A 13 -3.86 5.98 -12.53
N GLU A 14 -4.68 6.32 -13.51
CA GLU A 14 -6.08 5.87 -13.59
C GLU A 14 -6.21 4.34 -13.59
N LYS A 15 -5.33 3.65 -14.33
CA LYS A 15 -5.32 2.19 -14.42
C LYS A 15 -5.02 1.51 -13.09
N HIS A 16 -4.11 2.07 -12.28
CA HIS A 16 -3.56 1.38 -11.10
C HIS A 16 -4.02 1.95 -9.76
N TYR A 17 -4.57 3.17 -9.73
CA TYR A 17 -4.93 3.88 -8.51
C TYR A 17 -5.76 3.02 -7.55
N ASN A 18 -6.88 2.46 -8.03
CA ASN A 18 -7.81 1.73 -7.17
C ASN A 18 -7.19 0.46 -6.57
N ASN A 19 -6.40 -0.28 -7.36
CA ASN A 19 -5.74 -1.49 -6.88
C ASN A 19 -4.68 -1.15 -5.84
N VAL A 20 -3.80 -0.19 -6.13
CA VAL A 20 -2.76 0.27 -5.19
C VAL A 20 -3.40 0.83 -3.92
N TYR A 21 -4.50 1.58 -4.04
CA TYR A 21 -5.23 2.15 -2.92
C TYR A 21 -5.76 1.08 -1.97
N LYS A 22 -6.43 0.04 -2.50
CA LYS A 22 -6.93 -1.07 -1.69
C LYS A 22 -5.84 -1.73 -0.87
N VAL A 23 -4.65 -1.94 -1.48
CA VAL A 23 -3.51 -2.54 -0.77
C VAL A 23 -3.00 -1.59 0.31
N VAL A 24 -2.68 -0.35 -0.04
CA VAL A 24 -2.14 0.64 0.91
C VAL A 24 -3.12 0.88 2.06
N TYR A 25 -4.41 0.92 1.77
CA TYR A 25 -5.47 1.04 2.76
C TYR A 25 -5.55 -0.20 3.66
N ALA A 26 -5.42 -1.43 3.14
CA ALA A 26 -5.36 -2.62 3.99
C ALA A 26 -4.17 -2.61 4.97
N PHE A 27 -3.10 -1.85 4.67
CA PHE A 27 -1.94 -1.71 5.54
C PHE A 27 -2.11 -0.71 6.69
N CYS A 28 -2.77 0.44 6.48
CA CYS A 28 -2.97 1.45 7.52
C CYS A 28 -4.39 1.51 8.09
N GLY A 29 -5.37 1.09 7.27
CA GLY A 29 -6.82 1.33 7.33
C GLY A 29 -7.28 2.68 7.85
N ASP A 30 -6.47 3.69 7.62
CA ASP A 30 -6.85 5.09 7.69
C ASP A 30 -6.90 5.63 6.26
N ARG A 31 -8.06 6.19 5.88
CA ARG A 31 -8.32 6.68 4.54
C ARG A 31 -7.38 7.82 4.17
N HIS A 32 -7.20 8.79 5.07
CA HIS A 32 -6.39 9.98 4.81
C HIS A 32 -4.91 9.62 4.69
N MET A 33 -4.42 8.73 5.56
CA MET A 33 -3.06 8.23 5.48
C MET A 33 -2.82 7.42 4.20
N ALA A 34 -3.80 6.60 3.78
CA ALA A 34 -3.69 5.85 2.54
C ALA A 34 -3.62 6.77 1.33
N GLU A 35 -4.50 7.77 1.25
CA GLU A 35 -4.53 8.75 0.15
C GLU A 35 -3.22 9.57 0.08
N ASP A 36 -2.71 10.04 1.22
CA ASP A 36 -1.45 10.79 1.30
C ASP A 36 -0.22 9.93 0.96
N ALA A 37 -0.18 8.69 1.43
CA ALA A 37 0.90 7.76 1.10
C ALA A 37 0.89 7.38 -0.39
N LEU A 38 -0.30 7.28 -0.97
CA LEU A 38 -0.49 6.91 -2.36
C LEU A 38 -0.17 8.08 -3.30
N GLN A 39 -0.61 9.30 -3.02
CA GLN A 39 -0.23 10.48 -3.80
C GLN A 39 1.29 10.64 -3.89
N ASP A 40 1.98 10.57 -2.75
CA ASP A 40 3.45 10.66 -2.73
C ASP A 40 4.10 9.46 -3.42
N GLY A 41 3.55 8.26 -3.26
CA GLY A 41 4.03 7.06 -3.92
C GLY A 41 4.00 7.19 -5.44
N PHE A 42 2.86 7.62 -6.00
CA PHE A 42 2.73 7.88 -7.44
C PHE A 42 3.66 9.01 -7.89
N LEU A 43 3.74 10.11 -7.14
CA LEU A 43 4.63 11.23 -7.49
C LEU A 43 6.09 10.79 -7.54
N GLN A 44 6.53 9.99 -6.58
CA GLN A 44 7.91 9.48 -6.52
C GLN A 44 8.17 8.43 -7.60
N ALA A 45 7.23 7.55 -7.88
CA ALA A 45 7.31 6.60 -8.98
C ALA A 45 7.43 7.33 -10.33
N PHE A 46 6.62 8.37 -10.58
CA PHE A 46 6.69 9.17 -11.81
C PHE A 46 7.98 10.00 -11.92
N LYS A 47 8.61 10.39 -10.80
CA LYS A 47 9.93 11.04 -10.82
C LYS A 47 11.02 10.07 -11.27
N SER A 48 10.91 8.82 -10.89
CA SER A 48 11.91 7.79 -11.17
C SER A 48 11.50 6.83 -12.30
N ILE A 49 10.41 7.09 -13.02
CA ILE A 49 9.79 6.13 -13.96
C ILE A 49 10.73 5.66 -15.07
N LYS A 50 11.71 6.50 -15.44
CA LYS A 50 12.75 6.13 -16.41
C LYS A 50 13.66 4.98 -15.95
N GLN A 51 13.69 4.68 -14.64
CA GLN A 51 14.46 3.59 -14.06
C GLN A 51 13.70 2.26 -14.08
N LEU A 52 12.38 2.32 -14.30
CA LEU A 52 11.54 1.13 -14.35
C LEU A 52 11.77 0.40 -15.67
N ARG A 53 12.39 -0.79 -15.58
CA ARG A 53 12.70 -1.63 -16.76
C ARG A 53 11.47 -2.38 -17.28
N ASP A 54 10.51 -2.62 -16.41
CA ASP A 54 9.32 -3.42 -16.67
C ASP A 54 8.09 -2.66 -16.17
N ILE A 55 7.26 -2.21 -17.11
CA ILE A 55 6.09 -1.38 -16.82
C ILE A 55 5.01 -2.15 -16.06
N ASP A 56 4.97 -3.48 -16.17
CA ASP A 56 3.97 -4.29 -15.48
C ASP A 56 4.24 -4.35 -13.97
N LYS A 57 5.47 -4.04 -13.54
CA LYS A 57 5.85 -3.89 -12.13
C LYS A 57 5.55 -2.52 -11.56
N PHE A 58 5.06 -1.57 -12.36
CA PHE A 58 4.69 -0.24 -11.90
C PHE A 58 3.75 -0.23 -10.67
N PRO A 59 2.62 -0.96 -10.65
CA PRO A 59 1.74 -0.97 -9.47
C PRO A 59 2.43 -1.51 -8.21
N VAL A 60 3.20 -2.59 -8.32
CA VAL A 60 3.98 -3.17 -7.20
C VAL A 60 4.98 -2.16 -6.65
N TRP A 61 5.64 -1.43 -7.55
CA TRP A 61 6.63 -0.43 -7.19
C TRP A 61 6.01 0.76 -6.46
N VAL A 62 4.88 1.28 -6.95
CA VAL A 62 4.12 2.34 -6.27
C VAL A 62 3.67 1.87 -4.89
N THR A 63 3.09 0.68 -4.78
CA THR A 63 2.67 0.09 -3.49
C THR A 63 3.84 0.01 -2.51
N THR A 64 5.01 -0.42 -2.97
CA THR A 64 6.22 -0.51 -2.13
C THR A 64 6.63 0.86 -1.58
N ILE A 65 6.65 1.89 -2.44
CA ILE A 65 6.99 3.26 -2.02
C ILE A 65 5.96 3.76 -0.99
N SER A 66 4.67 3.61 -1.27
CA SER A 66 3.59 4.05 -0.37
C SER A 66 3.65 3.36 0.99
N ILE A 67 3.87 2.04 1.04
CA ILE A 67 3.97 1.33 2.32
C ILE A 67 5.23 1.75 3.08
N ASN A 68 6.36 1.93 2.41
CA ASN A 68 7.58 2.41 3.08
C ASN A 68 7.41 3.81 3.69
N LYS A 69 6.61 4.67 3.05
CA LYS A 69 6.22 5.97 3.62
C LYS A 69 5.37 5.79 4.88
N LEU A 70 4.36 4.90 4.85
CA LEU A 70 3.56 4.56 6.04
C LEU A 70 4.45 4.03 7.18
N LYS A 71 5.36 3.09 6.89
CA LYS A 71 6.33 2.56 7.88
C LYS A 71 7.12 3.69 8.53
N THR A 72 7.64 4.62 7.72
CA THR A 72 8.43 5.76 8.19
C THR A 72 7.58 6.68 9.07
N HIS A 73 6.32 6.93 8.69
CA HIS A 73 5.38 7.71 9.47
C HIS A 73 5.13 7.07 10.84
N TYR A 74 4.75 5.78 10.87
CA TYR A 74 4.50 5.05 12.12
C TYR A 74 5.75 4.96 13.00
N ALA A 75 6.94 4.74 12.43
CA ALA A 75 8.19 4.74 13.18
C ALA A 75 8.48 6.10 13.84
N LYS A 76 8.19 7.21 13.14
CA LYS A 76 8.32 8.56 13.69
C LYS A 76 7.29 8.83 14.78
N GLU A 77 6.05 8.38 14.62
CA GLU A 77 5.03 8.50 15.68
C GLU A 77 5.37 7.67 16.91
N LYS A 78 5.90 6.47 16.73
CA LYS A 78 6.40 5.59 17.80
C LYS A 78 7.64 6.16 18.50
N ASN A 79 8.51 6.88 17.79
CA ASN A 79 9.63 7.56 18.45
C ASN A 79 9.19 8.84 19.19
N LYS A 80 8.11 9.49 18.75
CA LYS A 80 7.52 10.66 19.43
C LYS A 80 6.69 10.29 20.65
N ARG A 81 6.10 9.10 20.67
CA ARG A 81 5.32 8.55 21.78
C ARG A 81 6.08 7.32 22.29
N GLN A 82 6.75 7.36 23.44
CA GLN A 82 7.34 6.16 24.09
C GLN A 82 6.27 5.08 24.32
N VAL A 83 5.90 4.31 23.29
CA VAL A 83 4.76 3.39 23.31
C VAL A 83 5.18 2.09 22.66
N SER A 84 4.87 1.02 23.40
CA SER A 84 5.07 -0.40 23.11
C SER A 84 4.89 -0.77 21.61
N PRO A 85 5.66 -1.71 21.05
CA PRO A 85 5.67 -2.08 19.62
C PRO A 85 4.37 -2.64 19.01
N GLU A 86 3.27 -2.70 19.74
CA GLU A 86 2.13 -3.58 19.41
C GLU A 86 1.07 -2.97 18.46
N LYS A 87 1.24 -1.73 17.97
CA LYS A 87 0.21 -1.01 17.20
C LYS A 87 0.42 -0.97 15.68
N LEU A 88 0.89 -2.06 15.09
CA LEU A 88 0.78 -2.31 13.63
C LEU A 88 -0.27 -3.40 13.39
N GLN A 89 -1.54 -3.07 13.70
CA GLN A 89 -2.68 -3.93 13.39
C GLN A 89 -3.19 -3.62 11.99
N LEU A 90 -3.33 -4.64 11.15
CA LEU A 90 -3.98 -4.50 9.85
C LEU A 90 -5.44 -4.08 10.08
N ASN A 91 -5.79 -2.88 9.63
CA ASN A 91 -7.18 -2.53 9.41
C ASN A 91 -7.54 -2.96 7.98
N ILE A 92 -7.70 -4.29 7.77
CA ILE A 92 -8.33 -4.78 6.54
C ILE A 92 -9.79 -4.35 6.60
N VAL A 93 -10.12 -3.28 5.90
CA VAL A 93 -11.49 -2.80 5.81
C VAL A 93 -12.18 -3.53 4.66
N TYR A 94 -13.29 -4.17 5.02
CA TYR A 94 -14.16 -4.90 4.11
C TYR A 94 -14.76 -3.95 3.08
N HIS A 95 -14.67 -4.32 1.81
CA HIS A 95 -15.57 -3.81 0.78
C HIS A 95 -16.83 -4.68 0.83
N GLU A 96 -18.01 -4.10 1.02
CA GLU A 96 -19.32 -4.77 1.24
C GLU A 96 -19.79 -5.72 0.10
N SER A 97 -18.95 -6.03 -0.88
CA SER A 97 -19.32 -6.81 -2.06
C SER A 97 -18.93 -8.30 -2.01
N TYR A 98 -18.48 -8.85 -0.87
CA TYR A 98 -18.18 -10.28 -0.72
C TYR A 98 -18.79 -10.85 0.56
N ASN A 99 -19.89 -11.59 0.40
CA ASN A 99 -20.67 -12.24 1.46
C ASN A 99 -19.96 -13.48 2.08
N HIS A 100 -18.76 -13.32 2.64
CA HIS A 100 -18.11 -14.35 3.47
C HIS A 100 -17.38 -13.70 4.66
N ILE A 101 -18.16 -13.35 5.69
CA ILE A 101 -17.71 -12.59 6.87
C ILE A 101 -16.84 -13.43 7.82
N GLU A 102 -17.00 -14.77 7.83
CA GLU A 102 -16.18 -15.66 8.68
C GLU A 102 -14.74 -15.81 8.17
N THR A 103 -14.52 -15.80 6.85
CA THR A 103 -13.22 -16.15 6.28
C THR A 103 -12.22 -15.00 6.32
N ILE A 104 -12.68 -13.75 6.22
CA ILE A 104 -11.81 -12.57 6.14
C ILE A 104 -11.32 -12.16 7.53
N GLU A 105 -12.11 -12.32 8.59
CA GLU A 105 -11.68 -12.00 9.96
C GLU A 105 -10.61 -13.01 10.43
N ASP A 106 -10.79 -14.28 10.07
CA ASP A 106 -9.77 -15.31 10.28
C ASP A 106 -8.53 -15.08 9.42
N LEU A 107 -8.70 -14.60 8.18
CA LEU A 107 -7.59 -14.20 7.33
C LEU A 107 -6.82 -13.02 7.95
N LYS A 108 -7.50 -12.00 8.48
CA LYS A 108 -6.90 -10.88 9.21
C LYS A 108 -6.10 -11.38 10.40
N ASN A 109 -6.70 -12.23 11.22
CA ASN A 109 -6.08 -12.77 12.42
C ASN A 109 -4.86 -13.63 12.07
N THR A 110 -4.93 -14.41 11.00
CA THR A 110 -3.82 -15.24 10.50
C THR A 110 -2.71 -14.38 9.93
N LEU A 111 -3.03 -13.41 9.08
CA LEU A 111 -2.06 -12.46 8.54
C LEU A 111 -1.41 -11.67 9.68
N ASN A 112 -2.18 -11.25 10.70
CA ASN A 112 -1.67 -10.55 11.88
C ASN A 112 -0.67 -11.37 12.71
N LYS A 113 -0.69 -12.71 12.62
CA LYS A 113 0.27 -13.62 13.28
C LYS A 113 1.58 -13.79 12.50
N ILE A 114 1.61 -13.44 11.22
CA ILE A 114 2.81 -13.52 10.37
C ILE A 114 3.66 -12.27 10.58
N ASP A 115 4.98 -12.41 10.62
CA ASP A 115 5.87 -11.24 10.72
C ASP A 115 5.63 -10.23 9.59
N TYR A 116 5.80 -8.95 9.90
CA TYR A 116 5.35 -7.86 9.02
C TYR A 116 6.03 -7.88 7.64
N ASP A 117 7.32 -8.25 7.57
CA ASP A 117 8.05 -8.33 6.30
C ASP A 117 7.61 -9.54 5.46
N GLN A 118 7.32 -10.68 6.08
CA GLN A 118 6.77 -11.86 5.40
C GLN A 118 5.35 -11.60 4.86
N ARG A 119 4.56 -10.86 5.63
CA ARG A 119 3.20 -10.46 5.25
C ARG A 119 3.18 -9.53 4.04
N GLN A 120 4.14 -8.61 3.96
CA GLN A 120 4.28 -7.75 2.78
C GLN A 120 4.51 -8.56 1.51
N VAL A 121 5.39 -9.55 1.56
CA VAL A 121 5.65 -10.44 0.43
C VAL A 121 4.37 -11.16 0.02
N PHE A 122 3.61 -11.69 0.99
CA PHE A 122 2.37 -12.42 0.73
C PHE A 122 1.30 -11.54 0.07
N ILE A 123 1.09 -10.32 0.59
CA ILE A 123 0.11 -9.38 0.05
C ILE A 123 0.52 -8.95 -1.37
N LEU A 124 1.80 -8.67 -1.61
CA LEU A 124 2.28 -8.28 -2.93
C LEU A 124 2.18 -9.43 -3.95
N TYR A 125 2.46 -10.67 -3.53
CA TYR A 125 2.34 -11.85 -4.38
C TYR A 125 0.88 -12.09 -4.82
N TYR A 126 -0.05 -12.14 -3.86
CA TYR A 126 -1.45 -12.49 -4.14
C TYR A 126 -2.28 -11.38 -4.79
N LEU A 127 -1.96 -10.09 -4.58
CA LEU A 127 -2.72 -8.99 -5.18
C LEU A 127 -2.23 -8.53 -6.55
N PHE A 128 -0.97 -8.81 -6.88
CA PHE A 128 -0.37 -8.37 -8.13
C PHE A 128 0.05 -9.52 -9.05
N ASP A 129 -0.25 -10.78 -8.69
CA ASP A 129 0.11 -11.98 -9.47
C ASP A 129 1.60 -11.97 -9.88
N VAL A 130 2.46 -11.48 -8.96
CA VAL A 130 3.89 -11.35 -9.25
C VAL A 130 4.49 -12.75 -9.16
N PRO A 131 5.08 -13.30 -10.25
CA PRO A 131 5.67 -14.64 -10.23
C PRO A 131 6.84 -14.78 -9.26
#